data_AF-A0A094K874-F1
#
_entry.id   AF-A0A094K874-F1
#
_cell.length_a   1.000
_cell.length_b   1.000
_cell.length_c   1.000
_cell.angle_alpha   90.00
_cell.angle_beta   90.00
_cell.angle_gamma   90.00
#
_symmetry.space_group_name_H-M   'P 1'
#
loop_
_entity.id
_entity.type
_entity.pdbx_description
1 polymer ?
#
loop_
_entity_poly.entity_id
_entity_poly.type
_entity_poly.pdbx_seq_one_letter_code
_entity_poly.pdbx_strand_id
1 'polypeptide(L)'
;GRNLGVLVKIHQDSVNGTVGRSVLLPVSYRFPGAPCFPLSILWTFGNSSDMLMTSTVSSCSLGAGGVPTSCSAQSLLHPMYHGHVEFFPENGSLLLHNPQLQDSGVYNI
;
A
#
# COMPACT_ATOMS: atom_id res chain seq x y z
N GLY A 1 -10.16 24.42 -12.02
CA GLY A 1 -10.35 23.62 -10.79
C GLY A 1 -9.09 22.82 -10.54
N ARG A 2 -8.56 22.83 -9.31
CA ARG A 2 -7.34 22.07 -8.94
C ARG A 2 -7.78 20.64 -8.63
N ASN A 3 -7.20 19.63 -9.29
CA ASN A 3 -7.39 18.22 -8.91
C ASN A 3 -6.73 18.02 -7.54
N LEU A 4 -7.53 17.93 -6.47
CA LEU A 4 -7.10 17.70 -5.09
C LEU A 4 -6.87 16.20 -4.79
N GLY A 5 -6.91 15.34 -5.81
CA GLY A 5 -6.82 13.89 -5.65
C GLY A 5 -5.39 13.37 -5.59
N VAL A 6 -5.20 12.25 -4.90
CA VAL A 6 -4.00 11.42 -4.99
C VAL A 6 -4.00 10.64 -6.30
N LEU A 7 -2.86 10.54 -6.97
CA LEU A 7 -2.69 9.70 -8.15
C LEU A 7 -2.02 8.40 -7.72
N VAL A 8 -2.74 7.30 -7.81
CA VAL A 8 -2.23 5.94 -7.54
C VAL A 8 -1.86 5.28 -8.87
N LYS A 9 -0.75 4.57 -8.90
CA LYS A 9 -0.29 3.76 -10.03
C LYS A 9 0.01 2.35 -9.55
N ILE A 10 -0.72 1.40 -10.13
CA ILE A 10 -0.40 -0.03 -10.03
C ILE A 10 0.69 -0.32 -11.07
N HIS A 11 1.85 -0.84 -10.63
CA HIS A 11 2.96 -1.10 -11.55
C HIS A 11 2.83 -2.45 -12.26
N GLN A 12 2.13 -3.40 -11.65
CA GLN A 12 1.91 -4.74 -12.19
C GLN A 12 0.50 -5.20 -11.82
N ASP A 13 -0.33 -5.51 -12.82
CA ASP A 13 -1.71 -5.97 -12.61
C ASP A 13 -1.77 -7.41 -12.07
N SER A 14 -0.71 -8.18 -12.27
CA SER A 14 -0.53 -9.53 -11.73
C SER A 14 0.91 -9.74 -11.28
N VAL A 15 1.10 -10.29 -10.09
CA VAL A 15 2.42 -10.64 -9.56
C VAL A 15 2.48 -12.14 -9.28
N ASN A 16 3.50 -12.81 -9.81
CA ASN A 16 3.74 -14.23 -9.52
C ASN A 16 4.58 -14.37 -8.25
N GLY A 17 4.02 -15.03 -7.23
CA GLY A 17 4.71 -15.40 -6.00
C GLY A 17 5.20 -16.86 -6.03
N THR A 18 6.22 -17.16 -5.24
CA THR A 18 6.61 -18.55 -4.93
C THR A 18 6.36 -18.80 -3.46
N VAL A 19 5.73 -19.93 -3.13
CA VAL A 19 5.48 -20.29 -1.72
C VAL A 19 6.77 -20.21 -0.93
N GLY A 20 6.72 -19.53 0.21
CA GLY A 20 7.88 -19.35 1.08
C GLY A 20 8.84 -18.21 0.72
N ARG A 21 8.68 -17.56 -0.43
CA ARG A 21 9.53 -16.44 -0.85
C ARG A 21 8.74 -15.14 -0.84
N SER A 22 9.31 -14.11 -0.22
CA SER A 22 8.64 -12.82 -0.15
C SER A 22 8.31 -12.29 -1.55
N VAL A 23 7.13 -11.69 -1.69
CA VAL A 23 6.64 -11.14 -2.96
C VAL A 23 6.12 -9.72 -2.72
N LEU A 24 6.55 -8.79 -3.57
CA LEU A 24 6.15 -7.39 -3.48
C LEU A 24 4.94 -7.15 -4.38
N LEU A 25 3.93 -6.47 -3.86
CA LEU A 25 2.82 -5.87 -4.62
C LEU A 25 3.18 -4.39 -4.88
N PRO A 26 3.70 -4.06 -6.08
CA PRO A 26 4.30 -2.76 -6.32
C PRO A 26 3.25 -1.74 -6.75
N VAL A 27 3.02 -0.75 -5.89
CA VAL A 27 2.22 0.43 -6.20
C VAL A 27 3.03 1.69 -5.87
N SER A 28 2.66 2.80 -6.50
CA SER A 28 3.14 4.11 -6.11
C SER A 28 1.97 5.08 -6.05
N TYR A 29 2.10 6.11 -5.22
CA TYR A 29 1.18 7.23 -5.24
C TYR A 29 1.92 8.57 -5.20
N ARG A 30 1.26 9.61 -5.69
CA ARG A 30 1.81 10.97 -5.68
C ARG A 30 0.72 12.03 -5.62
N PHE A 31 1.10 13.22 -5.17
CA PHE A 31 0.24 14.39 -5.10
C PHE A 31 0.52 15.33 -6.29
N PRO A 32 -0.35 15.42 -7.30
CA PRO A 32 -0.15 16.34 -8.43
C PRO A 32 -0.32 17.82 -8.04
N GLY A 33 -0.84 18.09 -6.84
CA GLY A 33 -1.09 19.42 -6.31
C GLY A 33 -0.71 19.52 -4.83
N ALA A 34 -1.46 20.34 -4.08
CA ALA A 34 -1.25 20.43 -2.63
C ALA A 34 -1.52 19.06 -1.99
N PRO A 35 -0.64 18.56 -1.11
CA PRO A 35 -0.87 17.29 -0.43
C PRO A 35 -2.10 17.39 0.48
N CYS A 36 -2.87 16.31 0.52
CA CYS A 36 -3.97 16.13 1.44
C CYS A 36 -3.53 15.12 2.50
N PHE A 37 -2.97 15.61 3.60
CA PHE A 37 -2.67 14.81 4.79
C PHE A 37 -3.65 15.15 5.92
N PRO A 38 -4.01 14.17 6.77
CA PRO A 38 -3.59 12.77 6.71
C PRO A 38 -4.25 12.01 5.53
N LEU A 39 -3.52 11.06 4.95
CA LEU A 39 -4.00 10.17 3.90
C LEU A 39 -4.21 8.78 4.50
N SER A 40 -5.40 8.22 4.35
CA SER A 40 -5.67 6.83 4.72
C SER A 40 -5.44 5.90 3.52
N ILE A 41 -4.66 4.85 3.73
CA ILE A 41 -4.37 3.80 2.75
C ILE A 41 -4.91 2.48 3.33
N LEU A 42 -5.73 1.77 2.56
CA LEU A 42 -6.37 0.52 2.98
C LEU A 42 -6.06 -0.57 1.96
N TRP A 43 -5.38 -1.61 2.39
CA TRP A 43 -5.24 -2.84 1.62
C TRP A 43 -6.32 -3.84 2.02
N THR A 44 -7.02 -4.40 1.04
CA THR A 44 -7.97 -5.50 1.25
C THR A 44 -7.59 -6.72 0.43
N PHE A 45 -7.98 -7.90 0.92
CA PHE A 45 -7.74 -9.18 0.25
C PHE A 45 -9.07 -9.85 -0.10
N GLY A 46 -9.14 -10.38 -1.33
CA GLY A 46 -10.29 -11.13 -1.83
C GLY A 46 -11.50 -10.27 -2.22
N ASN A 47 -12.60 -10.95 -2.54
CA ASN A 47 -13.86 -10.33 -2.96
C ASN A 47 -14.71 -9.81 -1.79
N SER A 48 -14.37 -10.16 -0.55
CA SER A 48 -15.09 -9.82 0.69
C SER A 48 -14.72 -8.45 1.27
N SER A 49 -13.77 -7.72 0.67
CA SER A 49 -13.19 -6.50 1.27
C SER A 49 -12.57 -6.75 2.65
N ASP A 50 -12.06 -7.95 2.91
CA ASP A 50 -11.43 -8.27 4.19
C ASP A 50 -10.20 -7.38 4.36
N MET A 51 -10.24 -6.55 5.41
CA MET A 51 -9.14 -5.64 5.72
C MET A 51 -7.89 -6.48 5.97
N LEU A 52 -6.86 -6.28 5.15
CA LEU A 52 -5.54 -6.82 5.38
C LEU A 52 -4.75 -5.85 6.26
N MET A 53 -4.79 -4.56 5.91
CA MET A 53 -4.03 -3.52 6.57
C MET A 53 -4.62 -2.14 6.30
N THR A 54 -4.60 -1.26 7.29
CA THR A 54 -4.88 0.17 7.10
C THR A 54 -3.74 1.02 7.66
N SER A 55 -3.40 2.11 6.98
CA SER A 55 -2.37 3.06 7.40
C SER A 55 -2.90 4.48 7.32
N THR A 56 -2.67 5.26 8.36
CA THR A 56 -2.83 6.71 8.30
C THR A 56 -1.45 7.33 8.10
N VAL A 57 -1.20 7.82 6.89
CA VAL A 57 0.04 8.50 6.51
C VAL A 57 -0.10 10.00 6.77
N SER A 58 0.88 10.57 7.45
CA SER A 58 0.92 11.96 7.89
C SER A 58 2.33 12.53 7.77
N SER A 59 2.45 13.85 7.79
CA SER A 59 3.74 14.56 7.90
C SER A 59 4.81 14.16 6.89
N CYS A 60 4.45 13.81 5.65
CA CYS A 60 5.43 13.52 4.60
C CYS A 60 6.08 14.81 4.06
N SER A 61 7.35 14.71 3.71
CA SER A 61 7.97 15.59 2.72
C SER A 61 7.51 15.21 1.31
N LEU A 62 7.60 16.14 0.36
CA LEU A 62 7.31 15.86 -1.05
C LEU A 62 8.56 16.05 -1.90
N GLY A 63 8.95 15.00 -2.60
CA GLY A 63 9.98 15.03 -3.63
C GLY A 63 9.49 15.57 -4.98
N ALA A 64 10.35 15.45 -5.99
CA ALA A 64 10.03 15.87 -7.35
C ALA A 64 8.75 15.18 -7.87
N GLY A 65 7.86 15.95 -8.50
CA GLY A 65 6.62 15.42 -9.07
C GLY A 65 5.56 15.00 -8.04
N GLY A 66 5.72 15.37 -6.77
CA GLY A 66 4.76 15.13 -5.69
C GLY A 66 4.85 13.75 -5.04
N VAL A 67 5.98 13.06 -5.20
CA VAL A 67 6.22 11.76 -4.58
C VAL A 67 6.44 11.94 -3.07
N PRO A 68 5.72 11.22 -2.20
CA PRO A 68 5.94 11.28 -0.76
C PRO A 68 7.32 10.76 -0.37
N THR A 69 7.97 11.44 0.57
CA THR A 69 9.24 11.02 1.17
C THR A 69 9.24 11.31 2.66
N SER A 70 9.99 10.52 3.44
CA SER A 70 10.14 10.73 4.89
C SER A 70 8.79 10.86 5.61
N CYS A 71 7.91 9.88 5.42
CA CYS A 71 6.55 9.92 5.93
C CYS A 71 6.46 9.40 7.36
N SER A 72 5.54 9.96 8.16
CA SER A 72 5.13 9.37 9.44
C SER A 72 3.83 8.61 9.23
N ALA A 73 3.83 7.30 9.47
CA ALA A 73 2.66 6.47 9.26
C ALA A 73 2.28 5.70 10.53
N GLN A 74 0.98 5.62 10.79
CA GLN A 74 0.42 4.75 11.81
C GLN A 74 -0.35 3.62 11.13
N SER A 75 0.15 2.40 11.27
CA SER A 75 -0.35 1.22 10.58
C SER A 75 -1.04 0.25 11.54
N LEU A 76 -2.18 -0.28 11.12
CA LEU A 76 -2.91 -1.35 11.78
C LEU A 76 -3.02 -2.52 10.81
N LEU A 77 -2.49 -3.67 11.21
CA LEU A 77 -2.58 -4.92 10.47
C LEU A 77 -3.72 -5.77 11.05
N HIS A 78 -4.43 -6.49 10.20
CA HIS A 78 -5.38 -7.47 10.69
C HIS A 78 -4.61 -8.63 11.37
N PRO A 79 -5.05 -9.13 12.54
CA PRO A 79 -4.25 -10.06 13.36
C PRO A 79 -3.75 -11.30 12.62
N MET A 80 -4.52 -11.82 11.66
CA MET A 80 -4.13 -12.98 10.84
C MET A 80 -2.90 -12.74 9.95
N TYR A 81 -2.57 -11.49 9.64
CA TYR A 81 -1.47 -11.11 8.77
C TYR A 81 -0.28 -10.49 9.51
N HIS A 82 -0.31 -10.46 10.86
CA HIS A 82 0.80 -9.96 11.66
C HIS A 82 2.09 -10.75 11.38
N GLY A 83 3.19 -10.04 11.08
CA GLY A 83 4.49 -10.66 10.76
C GLY A 83 4.58 -11.30 9.36
N HIS A 84 3.47 -11.36 8.63
CA HIS A 84 3.42 -11.85 7.25
C HIS A 84 3.40 -10.72 6.22
N VAL A 85 3.25 -9.48 6.67
CA VAL A 85 3.06 -8.34 5.79
C VAL A 85 3.87 -7.15 6.29
N GLU A 86 4.56 -6.49 5.36
CA GLU A 86 5.25 -5.23 5.56
C GLU A 86 4.68 -4.18 4.60
N PHE A 87 4.40 -2.98 5.12
CA PHE A 87 3.84 -1.87 4.35
C PHE A 87 4.84 -0.74 4.23
N PHE A 88 4.97 -0.20 3.02
CA PHE A 88 5.86 0.92 2.72
C PHE A 88 5.05 2.21 2.54
N PRO A 89 5.01 3.12 3.52
CA PRO A 89 4.14 4.29 3.47
C PRO A 89 4.50 5.29 2.38
N GLU A 90 5.76 5.40 1.96
CA GLU A 90 6.19 6.37 0.95
C GLU A 90 5.63 6.08 -0.45
N ASN A 91 5.33 4.81 -0.75
CA ASN A 91 4.82 4.40 -2.05
C ASN A 91 3.51 3.61 -1.99
N GLY A 92 3.08 3.18 -0.80
CA GLY A 92 1.86 2.40 -0.59
C GLY A 92 2.01 0.90 -0.91
N SER A 93 3.21 0.45 -1.28
CA SER A 93 3.48 -0.95 -1.62
C SER A 93 3.36 -1.87 -0.42
N LEU A 94 3.04 -3.13 -0.72
CA LEU A 94 2.86 -4.18 0.28
C LEU A 94 3.80 -5.34 -0.03
N LEU A 95 4.59 -5.77 0.94
CA LEU A 95 5.41 -6.96 0.85
C LEU A 95 4.76 -8.08 1.65
N LEU A 96 4.52 -9.21 0.98
CA LEU A 96 4.02 -10.42 1.62
C LEU A 96 5.23 -11.32 1.93
N HIS A 97 5.44 -11.68 3.18
CA HIS A 97 6.48 -12.59 3.65
C HIS A 97 5.96 -14.03 3.72
N ASN A 98 6.77 -14.97 3.24
CA ASN A 98 6.47 -16.41 3.29
C ASN A 98 5.04 -16.76 2.80
N PRO A 99 4.59 -16.24 1.62
CA PRO A 99 3.24 -16.44 1.14
C PRO A 99 2.94 -17.92 0.95
N GLN A 100 1.70 -18.32 1.19
CA GLN A 100 1.16 -19.66 1.02
C GLN A 100 0.18 -19.71 -0.15
N LEU A 101 -0.23 -20.91 -0.57
CA LEU A 101 -1.20 -21.06 -1.68
C LEU A 101 -2.52 -20.35 -1.41
N GLN A 102 -2.96 -20.30 -0.14
CA GLN A 102 -4.19 -19.63 0.28
C GLN A 102 -4.13 -18.10 0.18
N ASP A 103 -2.93 -17.52 0.12
CA ASP A 103 -2.74 -16.08 -0.04
C ASP A 103 -2.83 -15.67 -1.52
N SER A 104 -3.01 -16.63 -2.44
CA SER A 104 -3.26 -16.31 -3.84
C SER A 104 -4.65 -15.71 -4.01
N GLY A 105 -4.73 -14.51 -4.57
CA GLY A 105 -6.00 -13.82 -4.77
C GLY A 105 -5.84 -12.40 -5.30
N VAL A 106 -6.94 -11.66 -5.23
CA VAL A 106 -6.99 -10.25 -5.61
C VAL A 106 -6.70 -9.39 -4.39
N TYR A 107 -5.77 -8.44 -4.55
CA TYR A 107 -5.46 -7.43 -3.55
C TYR A 107 -5.91 -6.07 -4.07
N ASN A 108 -6.65 -5.30 -3.26
CA ASN A 108 -7.13 -3.97 -3.63
C ASN A 108 -6.51 -2.90 -2.72
N ILE A 109 -6.35 -1.68 -3.25
CA ILE A 109 -5.82 -0.49 -2.57
C ILE A 109 -6.59 0.76 -2.99
#